data_AF-A0A1D8RDA7-F1
#
_entry.id   AF-A0A1D8RDA7-F1
#
_cell.length_a   1.000
_cell.length_b   1.000
_cell.length_c   1.000
_cell.angle_alpha   90.00
_cell.angle_beta   90.00
_cell.angle_gamma   90.00
#
_symmetry.space_group_name_H-M   'P 1'
#
loop_
_entity.id
_entity.type
_entity.pdbx_description
1 polymer ?
#
loop_
_entity_poly.entity_id
_entity_poly.type
_entity_poly.pdbx_seq_one_letter_code
_entity_poly.pdbx_strand_id
1 'polypeptide(L)' 'MSLPKYKDLKNYELAEIEDQLIKAKKELLFLRIQKANFSRFSPHLMTHTRHQISQLLTLKRSLQTSAICPK' A
#
# COMPACT_ATOMS: atom_id res chain seq x y z
N MET A 1 11.92 7.66 3.38
CA MET A 1 11.73 6.55 2.42
C MET A 1 10.98 7.09 1.22
N SER A 2 11.53 6.94 0.02
CA SER A 2 10.86 7.37 -1.22
C SER A 2 9.54 6.62 -1.35
N LEU A 3 8.44 7.35 -1.52
CA LEU A 3 7.19 6.78 -2.00
C LEU A 3 7.50 6.07 -3.34
N PRO A 4 7.24 4.76 -3.50
CA PRO A 4 7.30 4.13 -4.80
C PRO A 4 6.32 4.86 -5.72
N LYS A 5 6.76 5.23 -6.93
CA LYS A 5 5.89 5.95 -7.85
C LYS A 5 4.83 4.96 -8.32
N TYR A 6 3.61 5.44 -8.54
CA TYR A 6 2.52 4.59 -9.05
C TYR A 6 2.90 3.85 -10.35
N LYS A 7 3.82 4.41 -11.15
CA LYS A 7 4.38 3.77 -12.34
C LYS A 7 5.15 2.47 -12.03
N ASP A 8 5.87 2.44 -10.91
CA ASP A 8 6.63 1.26 -10.47
C ASP A 8 5.67 0.14 -10.03
N LEU A 9 4.49 0.52 -9.53
CA LEU A 9 3.46 -0.42 -9.10
C LEU A 9 2.67 -1.06 -10.25
N LYS A 10 2.74 -0.51 -11.47
CA LYS A 10 1.95 -0.98 -12.62
C LYS A 10 2.44 -2.31 -13.18
N ASN A 11 3.68 -2.71 -12.87
CA ASN A 11 4.29 -3.93 -13.36
C ASN A 11 4.03 -5.16 -12.46
N TYR A 12 3.34 -4.99 -11.33
CA TYR A 12 3.10 -6.10 -10.41
C TYR A 12 2.01 -7.06 -10.91
N GLU A 13 2.25 -8.35 -10.72
CA GLU A 13 1.21 -9.38 -10.85
C GLU A 13 0.23 -9.35 -9.67
N LEU A 14 -0.94 -9.95 -9.85
CA LEU A 14 -2.01 -9.91 -8.85
C LEU A 14 -1.58 -10.51 -7.51
N ALA A 15 -0.76 -11.56 -7.53
CA ALA A 15 -0.17 -12.20 -6.34
C ALA A 15 0.81 -11.26 -5.61
N GLU A 16 1.68 -10.57 -6.35
CA GLU A 16 2.63 -9.62 -5.78
C GLU A 16 1.93 -8.42 -5.13
N ILE A 17 0.82 -7.95 -5.72
CA ILE A 17 -0.01 -6.89 -5.13
C ILE A 17 -0.55 -7.33 -3.77
N GLU A 18 -0.99 -8.59 -3.62
CA GLU A 18 -1.50 -9.10 -2.35
C GLU A 18 -0.41 -9.23 -1.29
N ASP A 19 0.77 -9.71 -1.67
CA ASP A 19 1.92 -9.78 -0.77
C ASP A 19 2.36 -8.41 -0.27
N GLN A 20 2.42 -7.42 -1.18
CA GLN A 20 2.75 -6.04 -0.83
C GLN A 20 1.67 -5.42 0.05
N LEU A 21 0.39 -5.73 -0.18
CA LEU A 21 -0.72 -5.26 0.64
C LEU A 21 -0.61 -5.81 2.08
N ILE A 22 -0.25 -7.08 2.25
CA ILE A 22 -0.04 -7.69 3.57
C ILE A 22 1.14 -7.02 4.28
N LYS A 23 2.26 -6.81 3.58
CA LYS A 23 3.45 -6.11 4.13
C LYS A 23 3.09 -4.69 4.60
N ALA A 24 2.43 -3.90 3.75
CA ALA A 24 2.06 -2.52 4.06
C ALA A 24 1.06 -2.43 5.23
N LYS A 25 0.12 -3.38 5.35
CA LYS A 25 -0.80 -3.45 6.50
C LYS A 25 -0.07 -3.77 7.81
N LYS A 26 0.89 -4.70 7.79
CA LYS A 26 1.73 -5.02 8.96
C LYS A 26 2.55 -3.80 9.39
N GLU A 27 3.14 -3.09 8.44
CA GLU A 27 3.89 -1.86 8.71
C GLU A 27 2.99 -0.77 9.31
N LEU A 28 1.79 -0.57 8.78
CA LEU A 28 0.82 0.37 9.33
C LEU A 28 0.43 0.02 10.79
N LEU A 29 0.27 -1.27 11.11
CA LEU A 29 0.01 -1.73 12.46
C LEU A 29 1.19 -1.39 13.39
N PHE A 30 2.41 -1.70 12.97
CA PHE A 30 3.62 -1.37 13.74
C PHE A 30 3.77 0.14 13.98
N LEU A 31 3.48 0.96 12.98
CA LEU A 31 3.49 2.42 13.10
C LEU A 31 2.42 2.93 14.08
N ARG A 32 1.24 2.31 14.13
CA ARG A 32 0.19 2.65 15.11
C ARG A 32 0.61 2.30 16.54
N ILE A 33 1.24 1.14 16.73
CA ILE A 33 1.79 0.74 18.03
C ILE A 33 2.89 1.72 18.46
N GLN A 34 3.81 2.08 17.56
CA GLN A 34 4.84 3.07 17.84
C GLN A 34 4.26 4.44 18.20
N LYS A 35 3.22 4.90 17.50
CA LYS A 35 2.54 6.17 17.80
C LYS A 35 1.96 6.18 19.22
N ALA A 36 1.44 5.04 19.69
CA ALA A 36 0.89 4.92 21.03
C ALA A 36 2.00 4.87 22.11
N ASN A 37 3.11 4.20 21.83
CA ASN A 37 4.14 3.90 22.83
C ASN A 37 5.29 4.92 22.91
N PHE A 38 5.56 5.70 21.86
CA PHE A 38 6.76 6.55 21.79
C PHE A 38 6.47 8.00 21.38
N SER A 39 7.19 8.94 22.01
CA SER A 39 7.14 10.37 21.67
C SER A 39 7.77 10.68 20.29
N ARG A 40 8.80 9.93 19.88
CA ARG A 40 9.46 10.10 18.57
C ARG A 40 8.86 9.16 17.53
N PHE A 41 7.68 9.52 17.05
CA PHE A 41 7.02 8.85 15.93
C PHE A 41 7.15 9.71 14.67
N SER A 42 7.33 9.07 13.50
CA SER A 42 7.42 9.75 12.21
C SER A 42 6.07 9.76 11.49
N PRO A 43 5.29 10.87 11.51
CA PRO A 43 3.92 10.90 10.98
C PRO A 43 3.87 10.67 9.47
N HIS A 44 4.90 11.13 8.76
CA HIS A 44 5.05 10.98 7.32
C HIS A 44 5.04 9.51 6.89
N LEU A 45 5.69 8.61 7.65
CA LEU A 45 5.69 7.17 7.35
C LEU A 45 4.28 6.59 7.37
N MET A 46 3.43 7.03 8.31
CA MET A 46 2.04 6.58 8.38
C MET A 46 1.20 7.15 7.23
N THR A 47 1.45 8.39 6.81
CA THR A 47 0.80 8.96 5.62
C THR A 47 1.23 8.22 4.35
N HIS A 48 2.51 7.89 4.22
CA HIS A 48 3.04 7.15 3.06
C HIS A 48 2.52 5.72 2.98
N THR A 49 2.54 4.98 4.09
CA THR A 49 2.00 3.59 4.14
C THR A 49 0.51 3.55 3.83
N ARG A 50 -0.29 4.50 4.35
CA ARG A 50 -1.70 4.62 3.96
C ARG A 50 -1.86 4.88 2.46
N HIS A 51 -1.06 5.79 1.90
CA HIS A 51 -1.13 6.10 0.48
C HIS A 51 -0.76 4.89 -0.39
N GLN A 52 0.29 4.14 -0.04
CA GLN A 52 0.68 2.90 -0.70
C GLN A 52 -0.45 1.86 -0.68
N ILE A 53 -1.12 1.67 0.46
CA ILE A 53 -2.28 0.76 0.56
C ILE A 53 -3.38 1.18 -0.42
N SER A 54 -3.73 2.47 -0.46
CA SER A 54 -4.75 2.97 -1.40
C SER A 54 -4.37 2.74 -2.86
N GLN A 55 -3.10 2.95 -3.23
CA GLN A 55 -2.60 2.68 -4.58
C GLN A 55 -2.72 1.20 -4.94
N LEU A 56 -2.29 0.29 -4.05
CA LEU A 56 -2.38 -1.16 -4.26
C LEU A 56 -3.83 -1.65 -4.40
N LEU A 57 -4.74 -1.13 -3.58
CA LEU A 57 -6.17 -1.45 -3.68
C LEU A 57 -6.78 -0.93 -4.99
N THR A 58 -6.37 0.25 -5.45
CA THR A 58 -6.83 0.84 -6.71
C THR A 58 -6.35 -0.01 -7.90
N LEU A 59 -5.09 -0.44 -7.89
CA LEU A 59 -4.55 -1.34 -8.92
C LEU A 59 -5.27 -2.69 -8.94
N LYS A 60 -5.45 -3.32 -7.76
CA LYS A 60 -6.22 -4.56 -7.64
C LYS A 60 -7.63 -4.40 -8.21
N ARG A 61 -8.31 -3.31 -7.89
CA ARG A 61 -9.65 -3.04 -8.41
C ARG A 61 -9.64 -2.82 -9.93
N SER A 62 -8.66 -2.07 -10.45
CA SER A 62 -8.50 -1.83 -11.88
C SER A 62 -8.36 -3.14 -12.66
N LEU A 63 -7.52 -4.07 -12.16
CA LEU A 63 -7.32 -5.39 -12.76
C LEU A 63 -8.60 -6.24 -12.75
N GLN A 64 -9.34 -6.21 -11.64
CA GLN A 64 -10.64 -6.89 -11.54
C GLN A 64 -11.67 -6.30 -12.52
N THR A 65 -11.76 -4.97 -12.61
CA THR A 65 -12.71 -4.34 -13.53
C THR A 65 -12.39 -4.61 -14.99
N SER A 66 -11.11 -4.66 -15.38
CA SER A 66 -10.72 -5.06 -16.74
C SER A 66 -11.02 -6.53 -17.04
N ALA A 67 -10.99 -7.40 -16.03
CA ALA A 67 -11.37 -8.81 -16.20
C ALA A 67 -12.89 -8.99 -16.36
N ILE A 68 -13.69 -8.19 -15.66
CA ILE A 68 -15.16 -8.30 -15.65
C ILE A 68 -15.79 -7.61 -16.86
N CYS A 69 -15.21 -6.50 -17.34
CA CYS A 69 -15.69 -5.75 -18.50
C CYS A 69 -14.54 -5.54 -19.48
N PRO A 70 -14.31 -6.46 -20.43
CA PRO A 70 -13.35 -6.23 -21.51
C PRO A 70 -13.88 -5.09 -22.39
N LYS A 71 -13.05 -4.06 -22.59
CA LYS A 71 -13.35 -2.98 -23.54
C LYS A 71 -13.30 -3.49 -24.97
#